data_AF-A0A8E2B633-F1
#
_entry.id   AF-A0A8E2B633-F1
#
_cell.length_a   1.000
_cell.length_b   1.000
_cell.length_c   1.000
_cell.angle_alpha   90.00
_cell.angle_beta   90.00
_cell.angle_gamma   90.00
#
_symmetry.space_group_name_H-M   'P 1'
#
loop_
_entity.id
_entity.type
_entity.pdbx_description
1 polymer ?
#
loop_
_entity_poly.entity_id
_entity_poly.type
_entity_poly.pdbx_seq_one_letter_code
_entity_poly.pdbx_strand_id
1 'polypeptide(L)'
;MKEHWKDEPDEHDYPAAFDYLTLVAPEEAATGLVEQLKQAKLTHRKAKDILRASRLKLLPEDNVHVAKDLEKVKDGKALSPVLLVRGHGHPGFETADDLVIADGYHRVCASYHLDENADIPCKLI
;
A
#
# COMPACT_ATOMS: atom_id res chain seq x y z
N MET A 1 1.66 -16.36 -15.19
CA MET A 1 2.46 -15.12 -15.17
C MET A 1 2.45 -14.66 -13.72
N LYS A 2 3.58 -14.72 -13.00
CA LYS A 2 3.57 -14.74 -11.51
C LYS A 2 4.24 -13.54 -10.84
N GLU A 3 5.00 -12.72 -11.56
CA GLU A 3 5.69 -11.56 -10.97
C GLU A 3 5.33 -10.30 -11.75
N HIS A 4 4.69 -9.37 -11.05
CA HIS A 4 4.34 -8.04 -11.55
C HIS A 4 4.65 -6.96 -10.51
N TRP A 5 5.57 -7.26 -9.59
CA TRP A 5 5.97 -6.37 -8.50
C TRP A 5 7.47 -6.16 -8.51
N LYS A 6 7.90 -4.97 -8.08
CA LYS A 6 9.30 -4.68 -7.80
C LYS A 6 9.69 -5.23 -6.43
N ASP A 7 10.99 -5.35 -6.19
CA ASP A 7 11.53 -5.79 -4.89
C ASP A 7 11.67 -4.65 -3.87
N GLU A 8 11.49 -3.39 -4.28
CA GLU A 8 11.48 -2.21 -3.40
C GLU A 8 10.47 -1.17 -3.89
N PRO A 9 9.87 -0.37 -2.96
CA PRO A 9 9.07 0.79 -3.32
C PRO A 9 9.85 1.81 -4.15
N ASP A 10 9.16 2.54 -5.02
CA ASP A 10 9.75 3.65 -5.75
C ASP A 10 10.00 4.84 -4.80
N GLU A 11 11.03 5.64 -5.07
CA GLU A 11 11.39 6.77 -4.20
C GLU A 11 10.25 7.76 -3.97
N HIS A 12 9.36 7.92 -4.96
CA HIS A 12 8.22 8.82 -4.89
C HIS A 12 7.03 8.27 -4.07
N ASP A 13 7.00 6.97 -3.76
CA ASP A 13 5.94 6.40 -2.93
C ASP A 13 6.05 6.90 -1.47
N TYR A 14 7.26 7.19 -0.97
CA TYR A 14 7.46 7.67 0.40
C TYR A 14 6.94 9.11 0.61
N PRO A 15 7.20 10.09 -0.28
CA PRO A 15 6.52 11.38 -0.25
C PRO A 15 4.99 11.26 -0.34
N ALA A 16 4.45 10.40 -1.21
CA ALA A 16 3.00 10.18 -1.29
C ALA A 16 2.42 9.62 0.01
N ALA A 17 3.12 8.67 0.64
CA ALA A 17 2.77 8.15 1.96
C ALA A 17 2.83 9.22 3.05
N PHE A 18 3.87 10.06 3.04
CA PHE A 18 3.98 11.20 3.96
C PHE A 18 2.77 12.12 3.85
N ASP A 19 2.45 12.57 2.62
CA ASP A 19 1.34 13.48 2.37
C ASP A 19 0.02 12.90 2.90
N TYR A 20 -0.27 11.62 2.64
CA TYR A 20 -1.45 10.96 3.20
C TYR A 20 -1.40 10.88 4.73
N LEU A 21 -0.28 10.46 5.32
CA LEU A 21 -0.15 10.28 6.76
C LEU A 21 -0.33 11.58 7.54
N THR A 22 0.03 12.74 6.97
CA THR A 22 -0.24 14.06 7.59
C THR A 22 -1.74 14.40 7.70
N LEU A 23 -2.62 13.70 6.96
CA LEU A 23 -4.07 13.84 7.09
C LEU A 23 -4.63 13.15 8.34
N VAL A 24 -3.93 12.13 8.83
CA VAL A 24 -4.39 11.22 9.90
C VAL A 24 -3.47 11.22 11.12
N ALA A 25 -2.37 11.96 11.09
CA ALA A 25 -1.45 12.13 12.19
C ALA A 25 -0.71 13.48 12.11
N PRO A 26 -0.17 13.99 13.24
CA PRO A 26 0.73 15.14 13.22
C PRO A 26 1.96 14.92 12.33
N GLU A 27 2.48 15.98 11.73
CA GLU A 27 3.61 15.94 10.80
C GLU A 27 4.85 15.24 11.37
N GLU A 28 5.15 15.46 12.65
CA GLU A 28 6.26 14.80 13.36
C GLU A 28 6.07 13.26 13.39
N ALA A 29 4.85 12.80 13.67
CA ALA A 29 4.52 11.38 13.65
C ALA A 29 4.58 10.81 12.23
N ALA A 30 4.02 11.52 11.23
CA ALA A 30 4.09 11.11 9.83
C ALA A 30 5.53 10.98 9.34
N THR A 31 6.41 11.92 9.73
CA THR A 31 7.85 11.85 9.44
C THR A 31 8.47 10.58 10.04
N GLY A 32 8.22 10.31 11.32
CA GLY A 32 8.73 9.12 11.99
C GLY A 32 8.21 7.80 11.40
N LEU A 33 6.95 7.76 10.95
CA LEU A 33 6.37 6.60 10.28
C LEU A 33 7.01 6.35 8.91
N VAL A 34 7.26 7.40 8.11
CA VAL A 34 7.91 7.26 6.81
C VAL A 34 9.35 6.79 6.95
N GLU A 35 10.11 7.28 7.93
CA GLU A 35 11.45 6.77 8.19
C GLU A 35 11.45 5.30 8.63
N GLN A 36 10.49 4.88 9.45
CA GLN A 36 10.31 3.47 9.78
C GLN A 36 9.95 2.63 8.55
N LEU A 37 9.06 3.13 7.68
CA LEU A 37 8.72 2.47 6.41
C LEU A 37 9.95 2.30 5.52
N LYS A 38 10.83 3.30 5.39
CA LYS A 38 12.06 3.18 4.59
C LYS A 38 12.96 2.05 5.09
N GLN A 39 13.07 1.87 6.42
CA GLN A 39 13.91 0.85 7.05
C GLN A 39 13.24 -0.52 7.16
N ALA A 40 11.91 -0.60 6.99
CA ALA A 40 11.18 -1.85 7.10
C ALA A 40 11.61 -2.83 6.00
N LYS A 41 11.67 -4.12 6.37
CA LYS A 41 11.91 -5.21 5.42
C LYS A 41 10.66 -5.44 4.59
N LEU A 42 10.87 -5.78 3.33
CA LEU A 42 9.80 -6.25 2.46
C LEU A 42 9.18 -7.54 3.04
N THR A 43 7.85 -7.55 3.19
CA THR A 43 7.06 -8.73 3.51
C THR A 43 5.93 -8.86 2.50
N HIS A 44 5.14 -9.92 2.60
CA HIS A 44 4.04 -10.17 1.67
C HIS A 44 2.72 -10.36 2.41
N ARG A 45 1.64 -9.78 1.87
CA ARG A 45 0.28 -9.91 2.40
C ARG A 45 -0.70 -10.09 1.25
N LYS A 46 -1.79 -10.81 1.51
CA LYS A 46 -2.82 -11.05 0.49
C LYS A 46 -3.62 -9.79 0.21
N ALA A 47 -3.95 -9.56 -1.06
CA ALA A 47 -4.76 -8.41 -1.50
C ALA A 47 -6.07 -8.30 -0.70
N LYS A 48 -6.81 -9.41 -0.58
CA LYS A 48 -8.06 -9.46 0.20
C LYS A 48 -7.89 -9.13 1.68
N ASP A 49 -6.77 -9.51 2.29
CA ASP A 49 -6.50 -9.27 3.70
C ASP A 49 -6.09 -7.83 3.97
N ILE A 50 -5.33 -7.21 3.05
CA ILE A 50 -5.01 -5.79 3.11
C ILE A 50 -6.31 -4.96 3.05
N LEU A 51 -7.20 -5.22 2.09
CA LEU A 51 -8.49 -4.50 1.98
C LEU A 51 -9.38 -4.74 3.20
N ARG A 52 -9.45 -5.98 3.68
CA ARG A 52 -10.25 -6.32 4.86
C ARG A 52 -9.75 -5.61 6.13
N ALA A 53 -8.44 -5.55 6.32
CA ALA A 53 -7.82 -4.89 7.47
C ALA A 53 -7.91 -3.36 7.39
N SER A 54 -7.76 -2.77 6.19
CA SER A 54 -7.88 -1.32 6.00
C SER A 54 -9.31 -0.82 5.97
N ARG A 55 -10.28 -1.73 5.81
CA ARG A 55 -11.72 -1.42 5.67
C ARG A 55 -12.04 -0.51 4.48
N LEU A 56 -11.10 -0.32 3.56
CA LEU A 56 -11.32 0.39 2.31
C LEU A 56 -12.10 -0.49 1.34
N LYS A 57 -12.93 0.13 0.51
CA LYS A 57 -13.68 -0.58 -0.53
C LYS A 57 -12.73 -1.06 -1.63
N LEU A 58 -13.05 -2.16 -2.28
CA LEU A 58 -12.42 -2.50 -3.56
C LEU A 58 -12.87 -1.48 -4.61
N LEU A 59 -11.94 -0.73 -5.21
CA LEU A 59 -12.23 0.14 -6.34
C LEU A 59 -12.48 -0.69 -7.60
N PRO A 60 -13.43 -0.30 -8.48
CA PRO A 60 -13.73 -1.06 -9.69
C PRO A 60 -12.58 -0.98 -10.71
N GLU A 61 -12.55 -1.95 -11.64
CA GLU A 61 -11.52 -2.03 -12.69
C GLU A 61 -11.51 -0.81 -13.63
N ASP A 62 -12.64 -0.13 -13.79
CA ASP A 62 -12.79 1.06 -14.64
C ASP A 62 -12.37 2.37 -13.96
N ASN A 63 -12.00 2.32 -12.67
CA ASN A 63 -11.34 3.45 -12.01
C ASN A 63 -10.03 3.76 -12.76
N VAL A 64 -9.84 5.01 -13.15
CA VAL A 64 -8.72 5.43 -14.02
C VAL A 64 -7.34 5.02 -13.51
N HIS A 65 -7.13 4.94 -12.20
CA HIS A 65 -5.84 4.55 -11.61
C HIS A 65 -5.71 3.03 -11.52
N VAL A 66 -6.78 2.32 -11.17
CA VAL A 66 -6.83 0.85 -11.18
C VAL A 66 -6.61 0.33 -12.61
N ALA A 67 -7.33 0.86 -13.59
CA ALA A 67 -7.19 0.51 -15.01
C ALA A 67 -5.75 0.71 -15.50
N LYS A 68 -5.10 1.81 -15.12
CA LYS A 68 -3.69 2.07 -15.46
C LYS A 68 -2.74 1.05 -14.86
N ASP A 69 -2.95 0.66 -13.60
CA ASP A 69 -2.09 -0.36 -12.97
C ASP A 69 -2.34 -1.75 -13.56
N LEU A 70 -3.59 -2.10 -13.90
CA LEU A 70 -3.91 -3.32 -14.65
C LEU A 70 -3.24 -3.33 -16.04
N GLU A 71 -3.24 -2.20 -16.75
CA GLU A 71 -2.58 -2.05 -18.05
C GLU A 71 -1.05 -2.20 -17.92
N LYS A 72 -0.43 -1.60 -16.90
CA LYS A 72 1.01 -1.82 -16.63
C LYS A 72 1.33 -3.29 -16.45
N VAL A 73 0.53 -4.01 -15.65
CA VAL A 73 0.76 -5.45 -15.42
C VAL A 73 0.59 -6.24 -16.72
N LYS A 74 -0.43 -5.92 -17.53
CA LYS A 74 -0.65 -6.52 -18.84
C LYS A 74 0.53 -6.29 -19.80
N ASP A 75 1.15 -5.11 -19.74
CA ASP A 75 2.37 -4.77 -20.48
C ASP A 75 3.64 -5.47 -19.94
N GLY A 76 3.54 -6.27 -18.87
CA GLY A 76 4.67 -6.91 -18.21
C GLY A 76 5.51 -5.94 -17.37
N LYS A 77 5.00 -4.76 -17.05
CA LYS A 77 5.67 -3.77 -16.19
C LYS A 77 5.36 -4.06 -14.73
N ALA A 78 6.39 -3.96 -13.89
CA ALA A 78 6.26 -4.17 -12.46
C ALA A 78 5.63 -2.95 -11.76
N LEU A 79 4.68 -3.23 -10.86
CA LEU A 79 4.10 -2.31 -9.90
C LEU A 79 5.03 -2.14 -8.70
N SER A 80 4.99 -0.96 -8.10
CA SER A 80 5.73 -0.69 -6.87
C SER A 80 5.06 -1.37 -5.65
N PRO A 81 5.82 -1.99 -4.74
CA PRO A 81 5.33 -2.43 -3.43
C PRO A 81 4.50 -1.37 -2.70
N VAL A 82 3.68 -1.82 -1.76
CA VAL A 82 2.75 -0.95 -1.03
C VAL A 82 3.28 -0.59 0.37
N LEU A 83 2.90 0.58 0.87
CA LEU A 83 3.33 1.08 2.18
C LEU A 83 2.17 1.00 3.17
N LEU A 84 2.36 0.24 4.25
CA LEU A 84 1.32 -0.09 5.22
C LEU A 84 1.77 0.28 6.64
N VAL A 85 0.86 0.89 7.39
CA VAL A 85 1.06 1.20 8.82
C VAL A 85 -0.03 0.49 9.61
N ARG A 86 0.33 -0.33 10.59
CA ARG A 86 -0.65 -0.81 11.58
C ARG A 86 -1.16 0.40 12.33
N GLY A 87 -2.46 0.63 12.28
CA GLY A 87 -3.02 1.80 12.95
C GLY A 87 -3.23 1.53 14.43
N HIS A 88 -4.07 0.54 14.73
CA HIS A 88 -4.40 0.20 16.11
C HIS A 88 -3.20 -0.30 16.92
N GLY A 89 -2.78 0.49 17.91
CA GLY A 89 -1.75 0.12 18.89
C GLY A 89 -0.31 0.35 18.42
N HIS A 90 -0.09 1.03 17.28
CA HIS A 90 1.27 1.41 16.88
C HIS A 90 1.76 2.57 17.75
N PRO A 91 2.96 2.47 18.36
CA PRO A 91 3.52 3.55 19.16
C PRO A 91 3.62 4.84 18.36
N GLY A 92 3.04 5.93 18.89
CA GLY A 92 3.09 7.24 18.24
C GLY A 92 2.16 7.43 17.04
N PHE A 93 1.26 6.47 16.76
CA PHE A 93 0.24 6.62 15.71
C PHE A 93 -1.14 6.23 16.23
N GLU A 94 -1.93 7.24 16.59
CA GLU A 94 -3.29 7.05 17.08
C GLU A 94 -4.27 7.23 15.92
N THR A 95 -4.81 6.13 15.40
CA THR A 95 -5.87 6.12 14.39
C THR A 95 -6.96 5.11 14.76
N ALA A 96 -8.18 5.35 14.25
CA ALA A 96 -9.31 4.44 14.42
C ALA A 96 -9.21 3.20 13.51
N ASP A 97 -8.36 3.24 12.48
CA ASP A 97 -8.20 2.15 11.52
C ASP A 97 -7.24 1.07 12.03
N ASP A 98 -7.56 -0.20 11.77
CA ASP A 98 -6.67 -1.31 12.15
C ASP A 98 -5.40 -1.32 11.27
N LEU A 99 -5.56 -0.95 10.01
CA LEU A 99 -4.48 -0.85 9.02
C LEU A 99 -4.68 0.39 8.15
N VAL A 100 -3.63 1.17 7.98
CA VAL A 100 -3.59 2.31 7.08
C VAL A 100 -2.75 1.95 5.86
N ILE A 101 -3.33 2.09 4.67
CA ILE A 101 -2.58 2.02 3.41
C ILE A 101 -2.03 3.42 3.16
N ALA A 102 -0.78 3.67 3.56
CA ALA A 102 -0.14 4.97 3.40
C ALA A 102 0.12 5.28 1.92
N ASP A 103 0.49 4.26 1.13
CA ASP A 103 0.56 4.36 -0.33
C ASP A 103 0.26 3.01 -0.99
N GLY A 104 -0.31 3.05 -2.20
CA GLY A 104 -0.57 1.88 -3.02
C GLY A 104 -1.98 1.31 -3.00
N TYR A 105 -2.99 2.05 -2.51
CA TYR A 105 -4.40 1.58 -2.49
C TYR A 105 -4.93 1.12 -3.85
N HIS A 106 -4.67 1.88 -4.92
CA HIS A 106 -5.06 1.49 -6.27
C HIS A 106 -4.34 0.23 -6.75
N ARG A 107 -3.06 0.07 -6.39
CA ARG A 107 -2.26 -1.13 -6.71
C ARG A 107 -2.81 -2.36 -5.99
N VAL A 108 -3.26 -2.21 -4.73
CA VAL A 108 -3.97 -3.28 -4.00
C VAL A 108 -5.26 -3.67 -4.72
N CYS A 109 -6.07 -2.70 -5.14
CA CYS A 109 -7.30 -2.97 -5.88
C CYS A 109 -7.04 -3.66 -7.22
N ALA A 110 -6.07 -3.18 -8.00
CA ALA A 110 -5.67 -3.79 -9.26
C ALA A 110 -5.22 -5.23 -9.05
N SER A 111 -4.38 -5.48 -8.05
CA SER A 111 -3.91 -6.83 -7.72
C SER A 111 -5.05 -7.75 -7.29
N TYR A 112 -6.02 -7.26 -6.50
CA TYR A 112 -7.21 -8.03 -6.13
C TYR A 112 -8.00 -8.49 -7.36
N HIS A 113 -8.19 -7.61 -8.35
CA HIS A 113 -8.90 -7.98 -9.59
C HIS A 113 -8.15 -9.01 -10.44
N LEU A 114 -6.81 -8.99 -10.39
CA LEU A 114 -5.98 -10.00 -11.05
C LEU A 114 -6.06 -11.36 -10.34
N ASP A 115 -5.96 -11.35 -9.02
CA ASP A 115 -6.12 -12.50 -8.13
C ASP A 115 -6.37 -12.01 -6.70
N GLU A 116 -7.53 -12.32 -6.12
CA GLU A 116 -7.85 -11.94 -4.73
C GLU A 116 -6.84 -12.49 -3.70
N ASN A 117 -6.13 -13.57 -4.05
CA ASN A 117 -5.08 -14.23 -3.25
C ASN A 117 -3.66 -13.85 -3.71
N ALA A 118 -3.52 -12.83 -4.55
CA ALA A 118 -2.23 -12.27 -4.93
C ALA A 118 -1.42 -11.92 -3.68
N ASP A 119 -0.16 -12.34 -3.66
CA ASP A 119 0.79 -11.89 -2.65
C ASP A 119 1.37 -10.55 -3.06
N ILE A 120 1.04 -9.52 -2.30
CA ILE A 120 1.50 -8.16 -2.54
C ILE A 120 2.73 -7.91 -1.67
N PRO A 121 3.89 -7.57 -2.26
CA PRO A 121 5.02 -7.09 -1.49
C PRO A 121 4.69 -5.74 -0.86
N CYS A 122 5.01 -5.61 0.42
CA CYS A 122 4.72 -4.43 1.21
C CYS A 122 5.80 -4.17 2.25
N LYS A 123 5.96 -2.90 2.61
CA LYS A 123 6.62 -2.49 3.85
C LYS A 123 5.54 -2.24 4.89
N LEU A 124 5.60 -2.99 6.00
CA LEU A 124 4.60 -2.96 7.06
C LEU A 124 5.29 -2.69 8.40
N ILE A 125 4.85 -1.63 9.08
CA ILE A 125 5.27 -1.28 10.44
C ILE A 125 4.09 -1.45 11.40
#